data_AF-A0A6I3UAX3-F1
#
_entry.id   AF-A0A6I3UAX3-F1
#
_cell.length_a   1.000
_cell.length_b   1.000
_cell.length_c   1.000
_cell.angle_alpha   90.00
_cell.angle_beta   90.00
_cell.angle_gamma   90.00
#
_symmetry.space_group_name_H-M   'P 1'
#
loop_
_entity.id
_entity.type
_entity.pdbx_description
1 polymer ?
#
loop_
_entity_poly.entity_id
_entity_poly.type
_entity_poly.pdbx_seq_one_letter_code
_entity_poly.pdbx_strand_id
1 'polypeptide(L)'
;LTGDTLQSAAEYLLKYSKITGEDISNSAINAKKAIDAYGLSNEDLARVLDSVTKVGQDTGQSYDSIFQKAIDGAPQIKMLGLSF
;
A
#
# COMPACT_ATOMS: atom_id res chain seq x y z
N LEU A 1 4.15 5.34 -15.30
CA LEU A 1 2.86 4.73 -15.66
C LEU A 1 2.49 5.21 -17.06
N THR A 2 2.15 4.32 -17.99
CA THR A 2 1.52 4.70 -19.27
C THR A 2 0.01 4.88 -19.06
N GLY A 3 -0.74 5.22 -20.12
CA GLY A 3 -2.20 5.42 -20.02
C GLY A 3 -2.95 4.25 -19.38
N ASP A 4 -2.70 3.03 -19.84
CA ASP A 4 -3.40 1.83 -19.37
C ASP A 4 -3.00 1.44 -17.93
N THR A 5 -1.72 1.58 -17.58
CA THR A 5 -1.25 1.28 -16.22
C THR A 5 -1.79 2.30 -15.21
N LEU A 6 -1.90 3.57 -15.61
CA LEU A 6 -2.46 4.62 -14.76
C LEU A 6 -3.96 4.40 -14.54
N GLN A 7 -4.70 4.03 -15.60
CA GLN A 7 -6.11 3.70 -15.48
C GLN A 7 -6.32 2.51 -14.52
N SER A 8 -5.54 1.44 -14.68
CA SER A 8 -5.63 0.26 -13.82
C SER A 8 -5.35 0.60 -12.35
N ALA A 9 -4.32 1.42 -12.10
CA ALA A 9 -3.99 1.89 -10.75
C ALA A 9 -5.15 2.70 -10.12
N ALA A 10 -5.78 3.59 -10.90
CA ALA A 10 -6.93 4.37 -10.45
C ALA A 10 -8.14 3.46 -10.13
N GLU A 11 -8.43 2.47 -10.96
CA GLU A 11 -9.49 1.49 -10.72
C GLU A 11 -9.25 0.69 -9.43
N TYR A 12 -8.01 0.31 -9.14
CA TYR A 12 -7.66 -0.38 -7.90
C TYR A 12 -7.85 0.52 -6.67
N LEU A 13 -7.42 1.78 -6.73
CA LEU A 13 -7.63 2.73 -5.64
C LEU A 13 -9.11 2.97 -5.35
N LEU A 14 -9.94 3.05 -6.40
CA LEU A 14 -11.41 3.15 -6.26
C LEU A 14 -12.00 1.91 -5.58
N LYS A 15 -11.57 0.71 -5.97
CA LYS A 15 -12.01 -0.55 -5.34
C LYS A 15 -11.59 -0.62 -3.89
N TYR A 16 -10.34 -0.27 -3.60
CA TYR A 16 -9.81 -0.20 -2.25
C TYR A 16 -10.66 0.71 -1.37
N SER A 17 -10.87 1.96 -1.79
CA SER A 17 -11.69 2.93 -1.07
C SER A 17 -13.12 2.43 -0.83
N LYS A 18 -13.73 1.76 -1.80
CA LYS A 18 -15.05 1.15 -1.64
C LYS A 18 -15.09 0.01 -0.61
N ILE A 19 -14.02 -0.77 -0.49
CA ILE A 19 -13.91 -1.90 0.45
C ILE A 19 -13.61 -1.40 1.87
N THR A 20 -12.69 -0.44 1.98
CA THR A 20 -12.13 0.00 3.26
C THR A 20 -12.85 1.20 3.86
N GLY A 21 -13.54 1.98 3.03
CA GLY A 21 -14.12 3.28 3.40
C GLY A 21 -13.09 4.42 3.45
N GLU A 22 -11.83 4.15 3.09
CA GLU A 22 -10.74 5.12 3.17
C GLU A 22 -10.77 6.14 2.02
N ASP A 23 -10.21 7.33 2.27
CA ASP A 23 -10.04 8.35 1.23
C ASP A 23 -9.03 7.89 0.17
N ILE A 24 -9.39 8.09 -1.10
CA ILE A 24 -8.60 7.64 -2.25
C ILE A 24 -7.23 8.32 -2.29
N SER A 25 -7.17 9.63 -1.99
CA SER A 25 -5.94 10.41 -2.06
C SER A 25 -4.97 9.98 -0.98
N ASN A 26 -5.46 9.83 0.25
CA ASN A 26 -4.66 9.34 1.37
C ASN A 26 -4.16 7.90 1.12
N SER A 27 -5.03 7.03 0.62
CA SER A 27 -4.68 5.65 0.27
C SER A 27 -3.57 5.59 -0.77
N ALA A 28 -3.65 6.42 -1.82
CA ALA A 28 -2.63 6.49 -2.85
C ALA A 28 -1.28 6.99 -2.31
N ILE A 29 -1.30 8.02 -1.46
CA ILE A 29 -0.10 8.58 -0.83
C ILE A 29 0.56 7.54 0.08
N ASN A 30 -0.21 6.88 0.94
CA ASN A 30 0.30 5.89 1.89
C ASN A 30 0.87 4.66 1.18
N ALA A 31 0.18 4.18 0.14
CA ALA A 31 0.69 3.09 -0.68
C ALA A 31 1.99 3.48 -1.40
N LYS A 32 2.09 4.71 -1.94
CA LYS A 32 3.32 5.18 -2.58
C LYS A 32 4.50 5.23 -1.60
N LYS A 33 4.28 5.74 -0.39
CA LYS A 33 5.31 5.78 0.66
C LYS A 33 5.78 4.36 1.02
N ALA A 34 4.86 3.40 1.14
CA ALA A 34 5.22 2.01 1.40
C ALA A 34 6.02 1.40 0.24
N ILE A 35 5.60 1.61 -1.02
CA ILE A 35 6.34 1.17 -2.21
C ILE A 35 7.78 1.69 -2.16
N ASP A 36 7.98 2.99 -1.90
CA ASP A 36 9.31 3.59 -1.84
C ASP A 36 10.13 3.08 -0.66
N ALA A 37 9.51 2.94 0.51
CA ALA A 37 10.16 2.47 1.73
C ALA A 37 10.72 1.05 1.55
N TYR A 38 10.03 0.19 0.80
CA TYR A 38 10.46 -1.19 0.51
C TYR A 38 11.22 -1.32 -0.82
N GLY A 39 11.34 -0.25 -1.62
CA GLY A 39 12.01 -0.29 -2.93
C GLY A 39 11.24 -1.09 -3.99
N LEU A 40 9.92 -1.18 -3.85
CA LEU A 40 9.04 -1.92 -4.74
C LEU A 40 8.77 -1.15 -6.05
N SER A 41 8.21 -1.84 -7.04
CA SER A 41 7.74 -1.19 -8.27
C SER A 41 6.41 -0.48 -8.04
N ASN A 42 6.15 0.58 -8.81
CA ASN A 42 4.82 1.20 -8.83
C ASN A 42 3.73 0.23 -9.33
N GLU A 43 4.12 -0.83 -10.04
CA GLU A 43 3.23 -1.92 -10.46
C GLU A 43 2.75 -2.79 -9.29
N ASP A 44 3.44 -2.74 -8.14
CA ASP A 44 3.07 -3.47 -6.93
C ASP A 44 1.98 -2.77 -6.09
N LEU A 45 1.46 -1.62 -6.56
CA LEU A 45 0.41 -0.85 -5.88
C LEU A 45 -0.77 -1.72 -5.45
N ALA A 46 -1.30 -2.55 -6.34
CA ALA A 46 -2.43 -3.43 -6.04
C ALA A 46 -2.08 -4.41 -4.91
N ARG A 47 -0.89 -5.01 -4.95
CA ARG A 47 -0.42 -5.96 -3.92
C ARG A 47 -0.28 -5.29 -2.56
N VAL A 48 0.24 -4.06 -2.54
CA VAL A 48 0.38 -3.27 -1.31
C VAL A 48 -0.99 -2.95 -0.70
N LEU A 49 -1.94 -2.46 -1.52
CA LEU A 49 -3.32 -2.18 -1.09
C LEU A 49 -4.03 -3.44 -0.57
N ASP A 50 -3.88 -4.57 -1.26
CA ASP A 50 -4.49 -5.85 -0.86
C ASP A 50 -3.89 -6.37 0.45
N SER A 51 -2.57 -6.26 0.63
CA SER A 51 -1.89 -6.69 1.86
C SER A 51 -2.39 -5.91 3.06
N VAL A 52 -2.49 -4.58 2.93
CA VAL A 52 -3.02 -3.72 3.99
C VAL A 52 -4.50 -4.01 4.25
N THR A 53 -5.30 -4.20 3.19
CA THR A 53 -6.72 -4.57 3.31
C THR A 53 -6.87 -5.86 4.10
N LYS A 54 -6.10 -6.90 3.75
CA LYS A 54 -6.15 -8.20 4.40
C LYS A 54 -5.79 -8.11 5.88
N VAL A 55 -4.68 -7.44 6.21
CA VAL A 55 -4.25 -7.28 7.60
C VAL A 55 -5.27 -6.48 8.40
N GLY A 56 -5.89 -5.44 7.81
CA GLY A 56 -6.95 -4.67 8.45
C GLY A 56 -8.18 -5.51 8.74
N GLN A 57 -8.65 -6.30 7.77
CA GLN A 57 -9.79 -7.21 7.95
C GLN A 57 -9.52 -8.30 8.99
N ASP A 58 -8.30 -8.85 9.02
CA ASP A 58 -7.94 -9.93 9.94
C ASP A 58 -7.77 -9.45 11.38
N THR A 59 -7.29 -8.21 11.57
CA THR A 59 -6.89 -7.72 12.89
C THR A 59 -7.81 -6.64 13.46
N GLY A 60 -8.69 -6.07 12.64
CA GLY A 60 -9.51 -4.90 13.00
C GLY A 60 -8.72 -3.60 13.16
N GLN A 61 -7.44 -3.58 12.79
CA GLN A 61 -6.63 -2.36 12.84
C GLN A 61 -6.98 -1.40 11.70
N SER A 62 -6.83 -0.10 11.95
CA SER A 62 -6.99 0.90 10.89
C SER A 62 -5.94 0.73 9.80
N TYR A 63 -6.37 0.89 8.56
CA TYR A 63 -5.50 0.73 7.39
C TYR A 63 -4.34 1.74 7.39
N ASP A 64 -4.61 2.98 7.82
CA ASP A 64 -3.57 4.00 8.03
C ASP A 64 -2.50 3.57 9.06
N SER A 65 -2.91 2.94 10.17
CA SER A 65 -1.95 2.45 11.17
C SER A 65 -1.07 1.35 10.60
N ILE A 66 -1.64 0.46 9.77
CA ILE A 66 -0.89 -0.60 9.11
C ILE A 66 0.13 -0.02 8.12
N PHE A 67 -0.27 0.95 7.30
CA PHE A 67 0.65 1.67 6.42
C PHE A 67 1.79 2.32 7.19
N GLN A 68 1.46 3.06 8.25
CA GLN A 68 2.47 3.75 9.06
C GLN A 68 3.47 2.76 9.66
N LYS A 69 2.99 1.66 10.25
CA LYS A 69 3.85 0.59 10.80
C LYS A 69 4.72 -0.06 9.73
N ALA A 70 4.18 -0.29 8.54
CA ALA A 70 4.94 -0.86 7.43
C ALA A 70 6.08 0.08 7.02
N ILE A 71 5.80 1.38 6.84
CA ILE A 71 6.78 2.41 6.48
C ILE A 71 7.85 2.53 7.57
N ASP A 72 7.43 2.64 8.84
CA ASP A 72 8.33 2.82 9.98
C ASP A 72 9.21 1.60 10.25
N GLY A 73 8.75 0.41 9.85
CA GLY A 73 9.48 -0.86 9.98
C GLY A 73 10.42 -1.17 8.81
N ALA A 74 10.25 -0.52 7.65
CA ALA A 74 11.03 -0.83 6.45
C ALA A 74 12.54 -0.68 6.64
N PRO A 75 13.07 0.38 7.32
CA PRO A 75 14.50 0.51 7.58
C PRO A 75 15.08 -0.68 8.37
N GLN A 76 14.35 -1.17 9.35
CA GLN A 76 14.75 -2.26 10.24
C GLN A 76 14.80 -3.57 9.46
N ILE A 77 13.81 -3.83 8.59
CA ILE A 77 13.82 -5.03 7.75
C ILE A 77 14.97 -4.97 6.74
N LYS A 78 15.28 -3.80 6.17
CA LYS A 78 16.47 -3.61 5.32
C LYS A 78 17.77 -3.89 6.08
N MET A 79 17.89 -3.46 7.34
CA MET A 79 19.08 -3.75 8.18
C MET A 79 19.26 -5.25 8.44
N LEU A 80 18.18 -6.04 8.44
CA LEU A 80 18.25 -7.50 8.56
C LEU A 80 18.74 -8.19 7.27
N GLY A 81 19.01 -7.44 6.20
CA GLY A 81 19.51 -7.98 4.94
C GLY A 81 18.45 -8.65 4.07
N LEU A 82 17.17 -8.42 4.34
CA LEU A 82 16.07 -8.95 3.53
C LEU A 82 15.85 -8.04 2.31
N SER A 83 15.82 -8.63 1.11
CA SER A 83 15.44 -7.95 -0.12
C SER A 83 13.98 -8.25 -0.47
N PHE A 84 13.34 -7.31 -1.17
CA PHE A 84 11.94 -7.35 -1.58
C PHE A 84 11.81 -7.26 -3.09
#